data_AF-A0A3D4JC67-F1
#
_entry.id   AF-A0A3D4JC67-F1
#
_cell.length_a   1.000
_cell.length_b   1.000
_cell.length_c   1.000
_cell.angle_alpha   90.00
_cell.angle_beta   90.00
_cell.angle_gamma   90.00
#
_symmetry.space_group_name_H-M   'P 1'
#
loop_
_entity.id
_entity.type
_entity.pdbx_description
1 polymer ?
#
loop_
_entity_poly.entity_id
_entity_poly.type
_entity_poly.pdbx_seq_one_letter_code
_entity_poly.pdbx_strand_id
1 'polypeptide(L)'
;MTQPQHKKQIIKYLERITSQGYDHRSAFQDFLDLSIATMQALPSHFSSIKKTKQFAEDTPETKELFETIKDRYSRHNNWEYIFEAFSLSFFELIESTWDYQDTLGDVFMEFCNPNPHTGQFFTPFNVAKMMAQIQLESIESQIHQQIKKEAATKDPLLGAAVMASMIIKTKEEAEKHFFDFILPLASKHLKPVTVCDPTCGSGVMFIAAASCVPNWMLQLGLVQFYGMDIDMTCVKMAKLNVMIYGLNGFGIKCALSLSEKELATLPQAHQHAYAKAQADYQAGIPIDREQVMEEINNFEQLQMF
;
A
#
# COMPACT_ATOMS: atom_id res chain seq x y z
N MET A 1 -4.47 11.78 14.50
CA MET A 1 -5.86 11.90 15.01
C MET A 1 -6.40 10.49 15.22
N THR A 2 -7.58 10.30 15.81
CA THR A 2 -8.18 8.95 15.87
C THR A 2 -8.94 8.64 14.57
N GLN A 3 -9.16 7.36 14.22
CA GLN A 3 -9.87 7.00 12.99
C GLN A 3 -11.29 7.60 12.87
N PRO A 4 -12.13 7.65 13.94
CA PRO A 4 -13.40 8.37 13.90
C PRO A 4 -13.27 9.86 13.57
N GLN A 5 -12.10 10.44 13.85
CA GLN A 5 -11.80 11.82 13.55
C GLN A 5 -11.40 12.01 12.07
N HIS A 6 -10.57 11.14 11.49
CA HIS A 6 -10.23 11.18 10.06
C HIS A 6 -11.46 11.02 9.17
N LYS A 7 -12.31 10.02 9.44
CA LYS A 7 -13.59 9.83 8.74
C LYS A 7 -14.45 11.11 8.75
N LYS A 8 -14.65 11.70 9.93
CA LYS A 8 -15.43 12.93 10.09
C LYS A 8 -14.85 14.10 9.28
N GLN A 9 -13.52 14.21 9.21
CA GLN A 9 -12.87 15.27 8.46
C GLN A 9 -13.02 15.07 6.95
N ILE A 10 -12.85 13.84 6.45
CA ILE A 10 -13.10 13.50 5.05
C ILE A 10 -14.54 13.87 4.68
N ILE A 11 -15.52 13.42 5.46
CA ILE A 11 -16.94 13.74 5.23
C ILE A 11 -17.15 15.25 5.21
N LYS A 12 -16.63 15.98 6.20
CA LYS A 12 -16.71 17.44 6.26
C LYS A 12 -16.14 18.13 5.01
N TYR A 13 -15.04 17.62 4.45
CA TYR A 13 -14.47 18.17 3.21
C TYR A 13 -15.35 17.83 2.00
N LEU A 14 -15.84 16.60 1.87
CA LEU A 14 -16.75 16.22 0.79
C LEU A 14 -18.11 16.96 0.85
N GLU A 15 -18.61 17.28 2.04
CA GLU A 15 -19.81 18.09 2.24
C GLU A 15 -19.65 19.54 1.74
N ARG A 16 -18.41 20.06 1.68
CA ARG A 16 -18.16 21.35 1.02
C ARG A 16 -18.55 21.31 -0.45
N ILE A 17 -18.44 20.15 -1.08
CA ILE A 17 -18.79 19.94 -2.49
C ILE A 17 -20.31 19.78 -2.61
N THR A 18 -20.93 18.91 -1.81
CA THR A 18 -22.39 18.67 -1.91
C THR A 18 -23.22 19.87 -1.48
N SER A 19 -22.72 20.71 -0.56
CA SER A 19 -23.35 21.99 -0.21
C SER A 19 -23.42 23.00 -1.37
N GLN A 20 -22.62 22.81 -2.44
CA GLN A 20 -22.73 23.57 -3.69
C GLN A 20 -23.78 22.99 -4.65
N GLY A 21 -24.51 21.93 -4.25
CA GLY A 21 -25.56 21.31 -5.04
C GLY A 21 -25.11 20.11 -5.88
N TYR A 22 -23.90 19.59 -5.67
CA TYR A 22 -23.43 18.37 -6.32
C TYR A 22 -23.94 17.11 -5.60
N ASP A 23 -24.15 16.04 -6.36
CA ASP A 23 -24.57 14.74 -5.81
C ASP A 23 -23.45 14.08 -4.98
N HIS A 24 -23.84 13.40 -3.91
CA HIS A 24 -22.91 12.75 -2.97
C HIS A 24 -22.11 11.64 -3.67
N ARG A 25 -22.79 10.80 -4.45
CA ARG A 25 -22.16 9.66 -5.13
C ARG A 25 -21.23 10.13 -6.23
N SER A 26 -21.63 11.14 -7.02
CA SER A 26 -20.75 11.73 -8.03
C SER A 26 -19.50 12.36 -7.40
N ALA A 27 -19.65 13.17 -6.34
CA ALA A 27 -18.52 13.77 -5.65
C ALA A 27 -17.55 12.71 -5.07
N PHE A 28 -18.09 11.65 -4.49
CA PHE A 28 -17.27 10.56 -3.97
C PHE A 28 -16.56 9.77 -5.09
N GLN A 29 -17.22 9.53 -6.22
CA GLN A 29 -16.59 8.86 -7.37
C GLN A 29 -15.45 9.69 -7.96
N ASP A 30 -15.61 11.01 -8.06
CA ASP A 30 -14.55 11.92 -8.52
C ASP A 30 -13.39 11.99 -7.54
N PHE A 31 -13.69 12.00 -6.24
CA PHE A 31 -12.68 11.87 -5.20
C PHE A 31 -11.85 10.58 -5.37
N LEU A 32 -12.51 9.44 -5.60
CA LEU A 32 -11.84 8.16 -5.84
C LEU A 32 -10.98 8.20 -7.11
N ASP A 33 -11.51 8.74 -8.21
CA ASP A 33 -10.82 8.78 -9.49
C ASP A 33 -9.56 9.65 -9.42
N LEU A 34 -9.66 10.85 -8.83
CA LEU A 34 -8.50 11.72 -8.60
C LEU A 34 -7.49 11.04 -7.67
N SER A 35 -7.93 10.46 -6.56
CA SER A 35 -7.04 9.77 -5.61
C SER A 35 -6.31 8.59 -6.25
N ILE A 36 -7.01 7.79 -7.06
CA ILE A 36 -6.41 6.67 -7.80
C ILE A 36 -5.40 7.18 -8.82
N ALA A 37 -5.73 8.23 -9.58
CA ALA A 37 -4.82 8.82 -10.54
C ALA A 37 -3.55 9.35 -9.87
N THR A 38 -3.68 10.04 -8.73
CA THR A 38 -2.55 10.48 -7.90
C THR A 38 -1.68 9.31 -7.48
N MET A 39 -2.28 8.25 -6.91
CA MET A 39 -1.52 7.06 -6.49
C MET A 39 -0.82 6.37 -7.66
N GLN A 40 -1.46 6.27 -8.82
CA GLN A 40 -0.85 5.65 -10.01
C GLN A 40 0.33 6.47 -10.56
N ALA A 41 0.30 7.79 -10.42
CA ALA A 41 1.37 8.67 -10.87
C ALA A 41 2.58 8.71 -9.92
N LEU A 42 2.41 8.40 -8.63
CA LEU A 42 3.46 8.48 -7.61
C LEU A 42 4.79 7.82 -8.01
N PRO A 43 4.85 6.55 -8.47
CA PRO A 43 6.12 5.92 -8.83
C PRO A 43 6.87 6.68 -9.94
N SER A 44 6.14 7.21 -10.92
CA SER A 44 6.68 7.99 -12.03
C SER A 44 7.16 9.35 -11.56
N HIS A 45 6.40 10.03 -10.71
CA HIS A 45 6.80 11.31 -10.13
C HIS A 45 8.08 11.17 -9.30
N PHE A 46 8.17 10.17 -8.42
CA PHE A 46 9.38 9.89 -7.65
C PHE A 46 10.58 9.66 -8.59
N SER A 47 10.42 8.81 -9.61
CA SER A 47 11.51 8.57 -10.56
C SER A 47 11.90 9.82 -11.36
N SER A 48 10.95 10.69 -11.71
CA SER A 48 11.22 11.92 -12.46
C SER A 48 11.92 12.95 -11.58
N ILE A 49 11.42 13.20 -10.37
CA ILE A 49 12.05 14.10 -9.39
C ILE A 49 13.51 13.70 -9.16
N LYS A 50 13.79 12.40 -9.04
CA LYS A 50 15.15 11.87 -8.93
C LYS A 50 16.05 12.22 -10.13
N LYS A 51 15.52 12.16 -11.36
CA LYS A 51 16.30 12.35 -12.60
C LYS A 51 16.40 13.82 -13.03
N THR A 52 15.32 14.58 -12.89
CA THR A 52 15.15 15.89 -13.52
C THR A 52 14.84 17.02 -12.52
N LYS A 53 14.61 16.69 -11.24
CA LYS A 53 14.10 17.61 -10.20
C LYS A 53 12.74 18.24 -10.53
N GLN A 54 11.99 17.62 -11.45
CA GLN A 54 10.64 18.02 -11.82
C GLN A 54 9.70 16.81 -11.74
N PHE A 55 8.42 17.08 -11.48
CA PHE A 55 7.39 16.05 -11.57
C PHE A 55 7.34 15.46 -12.98
N ALA A 56 7.04 14.16 -13.07
CA ALA A 56 6.73 13.53 -14.34
C ALA A 56 5.54 14.22 -15.01
N GLU A 57 5.52 14.29 -16.34
CA GLU A 57 4.32 14.69 -17.04
C GLU A 57 3.21 13.66 -16.86
N ASP A 58 1.99 14.15 -16.65
CA ASP A 58 0.79 13.31 -16.61
C ASP A 58 0.54 12.65 -17.96
N THR A 59 0.01 11.42 -17.88
CA THR A 59 -0.46 10.68 -19.05
C THR A 59 -1.62 11.41 -19.74
N PRO A 60 -1.85 11.22 -21.05
CA PRO A 60 -3.02 11.77 -21.73
C PRO A 60 -4.33 11.45 -21.02
N GLU A 61 -4.48 10.23 -20.52
CA GLU A 61 -5.66 9.75 -19.80
C GLU A 61 -5.84 10.49 -18.46
N THR A 62 -4.75 10.72 -17.71
CA THR A 62 -4.79 11.51 -16.46
C THR A 62 -5.16 12.97 -16.72
N LYS A 63 -4.60 13.57 -17.78
CA LYS A 63 -4.91 14.95 -18.19
C LYS A 63 -6.39 15.10 -18.57
N GLU A 64 -6.92 14.15 -19.36
CA GLU A 64 -8.33 14.12 -19.75
C GLU A 64 -9.27 13.96 -18.56
N LEU A 65 -8.93 13.06 -17.61
CA LEU A 65 -9.68 12.90 -16.37
C LEU A 65 -9.73 14.20 -15.56
N PHE A 66 -8.57 14.86 -15.39
CA PHE A 66 -8.48 16.11 -14.65
C PHE A 66 -9.34 17.20 -15.29
N GLU A 67 -9.23 17.41 -16.61
CA GLU A 67 -10.02 18.43 -17.32
C GLU A 67 -11.53 18.10 -17.29
N THR A 68 -11.91 16.83 -17.41
CA THR A 68 -13.31 16.40 -17.31
C THR A 68 -13.91 16.73 -15.95
N ILE A 69 -13.18 16.44 -14.86
CA ILE A 69 -13.63 16.73 -13.50
C ILE A 69 -13.64 18.24 -13.26
N LYS A 70 -12.61 18.96 -13.72
CA LYS A 70 -12.53 20.41 -13.61
C LYS A 70 -13.68 21.12 -14.32
N ASP A 71 -14.03 20.70 -15.54
CA ASP A 71 -15.16 21.27 -16.29
C ASP A 71 -16.48 21.10 -15.51
N ARG A 72 -16.73 19.91 -14.95
CA ARG A 72 -17.90 19.62 -14.10
C ARG A 72 -18.02 20.58 -12.91
N TYR A 73 -16.88 20.96 -12.34
CA TYR A 73 -16.78 21.85 -11.17
C TYR A 73 -16.56 23.32 -11.54
N SER A 74 -16.58 23.69 -12.83
CA SER A 74 -16.35 25.06 -13.29
C SER A 74 -17.62 25.92 -13.35
N ARG A 75 -18.81 25.34 -13.13
CA ARG A 75 -20.12 26.01 -13.25
C ARG A 75 -20.23 27.33 -12.47
N HIS A 76 -19.52 27.45 -11.35
CA HIS A 76 -19.53 28.65 -10.49
C HIS A 76 -18.15 29.32 -10.37
N ASN A 77 -17.21 29.00 -11.27
CA ASN A 77 -15.81 29.43 -11.20
C ASN A 77 -15.15 29.14 -9.83
N ASN A 78 -15.59 28.07 -9.16
CA ASN A 78 -15.16 27.66 -7.82
C ASN A 78 -14.44 26.29 -7.82
N TRP A 79 -13.96 25.85 -8.98
CA TRP A 79 -13.30 24.55 -9.12
C TRP A 79 -12.08 24.44 -8.19
N GLU A 80 -11.32 25.51 -7.96
CA GLU A 80 -10.18 25.52 -7.04
C GLU A 80 -10.59 25.15 -5.60
N TYR A 81 -11.70 25.70 -5.11
CA TYR A 81 -12.26 25.39 -3.78
C TYR A 81 -12.67 23.91 -3.67
N ILE A 82 -13.23 23.35 -4.74
CA ILE A 82 -13.64 21.95 -4.78
C ILE A 82 -12.43 21.01 -4.84
N PHE A 83 -11.42 21.35 -5.64
CA PHE A 83 -10.17 20.60 -5.73
C PHE A 83 -9.35 20.67 -4.45
N GLU A 84 -9.40 21.79 -3.72
CA GLU A 84 -8.87 21.88 -2.36
C GLU A 84 -9.58 20.88 -1.44
N ALA A 85 -10.91 20.80 -1.49
CA ALA A 85 -11.67 19.84 -0.70
C ALA A 85 -11.31 18.37 -1.03
N PHE A 86 -11.13 18.03 -2.31
CA PHE A 86 -10.62 16.70 -2.70
C PHE A 86 -9.22 16.43 -2.15
N SER A 87 -8.32 17.41 -2.25
CA SER A 87 -6.94 17.28 -1.79
C SER A 87 -6.87 17.09 -0.28
N LEU A 88 -7.66 17.86 0.50
CA LEU A 88 -7.77 17.72 1.95
C LEU A 88 -8.39 16.37 2.35
N SER A 89 -9.39 15.90 1.60
CA SER A 89 -9.98 14.58 1.81
C SER A 89 -8.96 13.47 1.58
N PHE A 90 -8.14 13.59 0.54
CA PHE A 90 -7.09 12.61 0.22
C PHE A 90 -6.00 12.60 1.30
N PHE A 91 -5.56 13.78 1.75
CA PHE A 91 -4.60 13.91 2.85
C PHE A 91 -5.08 13.18 4.11
N GLU A 92 -6.32 13.44 4.55
CA GLU A 92 -6.90 12.76 5.72
C GLU A 92 -7.03 11.24 5.52
N LEU A 93 -7.32 10.79 4.29
CA LEU A 93 -7.38 9.37 3.97
C LEU A 93 -6.02 8.70 4.16
N ILE A 94 -4.94 9.30 3.64
CA ILE A 94 -3.56 8.79 3.82
C ILE A 94 -3.20 8.75 5.30
N GLU A 95 -3.48 9.82 6.04
CA GLU A 95 -3.24 9.90 7.49
C GLU A 95 -4.06 8.88 8.30
N SER A 96 -5.11 8.27 7.73
CA SER A 96 -5.91 7.25 8.41
C SER A 96 -5.34 5.84 8.34
N THR A 97 -4.27 5.61 7.56
CA THR A 97 -3.78 4.25 7.23
C THR A 97 -2.85 3.63 8.29
N TRP A 98 -2.48 4.37 9.35
CA TRP A 98 -1.55 3.90 10.38
C TRP A 98 -2.03 2.71 11.19
N ASP A 99 -3.34 2.52 11.33
CA ASP A 99 -3.94 1.39 12.05
C ASP A 99 -4.91 0.71 11.07
N TYR A 100 -4.49 -0.43 10.49
CA TYR A 100 -5.21 -1.17 9.45
C TYR A 100 -6.73 -1.15 9.62
N GLN A 101 -7.41 -0.23 8.93
CA GLN A 101 -8.85 0.02 9.08
C GLN A 101 -9.46 0.50 7.76
N ASP A 102 -10.74 0.25 7.56
CA ASP A 102 -11.44 0.59 6.32
C ASP A 102 -12.11 1.97 6.40
N THR A 103 -11.30 3.02 6.57
CA THR A 103 -11.79 4.41 6.61
C THR A 103 -12.60 4.76 5.37
N LEU A 104 -12.20 4.27 4.19
CA LEU A 104 -12.88 4.57 2.93
C LEU A 104 -14.26 3.93 2.86
N GLY A 105 -14.38 2.67 3.29
CA GLY A 105 -15.67 2.00 3.41
C GLY A 105 -16.58 2.68 4.43
N ASP A 106 -16.05 3.10 5.58
CA ASP A 106 -16.81 3.84 6.59
C ASP A 106 -17.32 5.19 6.05
N VAL A 107 -16.50 5.94 5.31
CA VAL A 107 -16.91 7.18 4.63
C VAL A 107 -18.02 6.88 3.62
N PHE A 108 -17.88 5.84 2.80
CA PHE A 108 -18.91 5.48 1.82
C PHE A 108 -20.26 5.15 2.48
N MET A 109 -20.24 4.36 3.55
CA MET A 109 -21.45 3.99 4.29
C MET A 109 -22.14 5.19 4.93
N GLU A 110 -21.40 6.18 5.40
CA GLU A 110 -21.99 7.37 6.04
C GLU A 110 -22.37 8.47 5.03
N PHE A 111 -21.55 8.70 4.01
CA PHE A 111 -21.70 9.82 3.07
C PHE A 111 -22.49 9.46 1.80
N CYS A 112 -22.29 8.26 1.26
CA CYS A 112 -22.93 7.84 -0.01
C CYS A 112 -24.13 6.93 0.20
N ASN A 113 -24.10 6.07 1.21
CA ASN A 113 -25.15 5.07 1.47
C ASN A 113 -25.69 5.10 2.92
N PRO A 114 -26.17 6.26 3.41
CA PRO A 114 -26.60 6.39 4.81
C PRO A 114 -27.87 5.61 5.16
N ASN A 115 -28.63 5.14 4.15
CA ASN A 115 -29.88 4.45 4.37
C ASN A 115 -29.65 2.94 4.56
N PRO A 116 -29.88 2.37 5.76
CA PRO A 116 -29.65 0.96 6.04
C PRO A 116 -30.60 0.02 5.25
N HIS A 117 -31.68 0.55 4.67
CA HIS A 117 -32.63 -0.25 3.90
C HIS A 117 -32.19 -0.52 2.45
N THR A 118 -31.06 0.02 2.01
CA THR A 118 -30.50 -0.24 0.66
C THR A 118 -29.81 -1.61 0.55
N GLY A 119 -29.60 -2.30 1.68
CA GLY A 119 -29.16 -3.69 1.73
C GLY A 119 -27.67 -3.94 1.47
N GLN A 120 -26.89 -2.90 1.17
CA GLN A 120 -25.44 -2.99 1.03
C GLN A 120 -24.76 -2.65 2.35
N PHE A 121 -24.06 -3.61 2.95
CA PHE A 121 -23.28 -3.43 4.17
C PHE A 121 -21.90 -4.04 3.99
N PHE A 122 -20.88 -3.35 4.49
CA PHE A 122 -19.54 -3.90 4.55
C PHE A 122 -19.35 -4.75 5.80
N THR A 123 -18.52 -5.79 5.66
CA THR A 123 -18.14 -6.66 6.75
C THR A 123 -17.44 -5.84 7.85
N PRO A 124 -17.92 -5.86 9.10
CA PRO A 124 -17.23 -5.18 10.19
C PRO A 124 -15.78 -5.65 10.33
N PHE A 125 -14.84 -4.72 10.53
CA PHE A 125 -13.41 -5.01 10.49
C PHE A 125 -13.00 -6.18 11.38
N ASN A 126 -13.50 -6.26 12.62
CA ASN A 126 -13.17 -7.36 13.54
C ASN A 126 -13.63 -8.73 13.04
N VAL A 127 -14.74 -8.79 12.30
CA VAL A 127 -15.21 -10.04 11.68
C VAL A 127 -14.33 -10.40 10.49
N ALA A 128 -13.96 -9.42 9.65
CA ALA A 128 -13.00 -9.61 8.57
C ALA A 128 -11.64 -10.10 9.11
N LYS A 129 -11.15 -9.52 10.20
CA LYS A 129 -9.90 -9.90 10.87
C LYS A 129 -9.95 -11.32 11.43
N MET A 130 -11.04 -11.69 12.10
CA MET A 130 -11.24 -13.06 12.56
C MET A 130 -11.21 -14.05 11.40
N MET A 131 -11.92 -13.77 10.29
CA MET A 131 -11.93 -14.62 9.10
C MET A 131 -10.53 -14.72 8.47
N ALA A 132 -9.79 -13.63 8.41
CA ALA A 132 -8.43 -13.59 7.90
C ALA A 132 -7.47 -14.43 8.76
N GLN A 133 -7.54 -14.32 10.10
CA GLN A 133 -6.69 -15.11 11.00
C GLN A 133 -6.90 -16.61 10.84
N ILE A 134 -8.16 -17.05 10.66
CA ILE A 134 -8.50 -18.46 10.42
C ILE A 134 -7.93 -18.94 9.08
N GLN A 135 -8.01 -18.13 8.03
CA GLN A 135 -7.60 -18.52 6.68
C GLN A 135 -6.09 -18.41 6.44
N LEU A 136 -5.40 -17.48 7.12
CA LEU A 136 -4.02 -17.10 6.83
C LEU A 136 -3.01 -17.60 7.86
N GLU A 137 -3.43 -18.40 8.85
CA GLU A 137 -2.57 -18.92 9.93
C GLU A 137 -1.25 -19.53 9.43
N SER A 138 -1.26 -20.18 8.27
CA SER A 138 -0.11 -20.89 7.70
C SER A 138 0.55 -20.20 6.50
N ILE A 139 0.19 -18.94 6.19
CA ILE A 139 0.64 -18.31 4.94
C ILE A 139 2.17 -18.18 4.86
N GLU A 140 2.84 -17.86 5.96
CA GLU A 140 4.31 -17.79 6.02
C GLU A 140 4.94 -19.17 5.77
N SER A 141 4.35 -20.22 6.35
CA SER A 141 4.80 -21.60 6.15
C SER A 141 4.72 -22.02 4.68
N GLN A 142 3.75 -21.51 3.90
CA GLN A 142 3.67 -21.79 2.46
C GLN A 142 4.87 -21.20 1.71
N ILE A 143 5.31 -19.98 2.04
CA ILE A 143 6.52 -19.39 1.45
C ILE A 143 7.76 -20.20 1.84
N HIS A 144 7.91 -20.55 3.12
CA HIS A 144 9.03 -21.38 3.58
C HIS A 144 9.08 -22.74 2.88
N GLN A 145 7.93 -23.36 2.62
CA GLN A 145 7.85 -24.62 1.85
C GLN A 145 8.26 -24.43 0.39
N GLN A 146 7.87 -23.33 -0.25
CA GLN A 146 8.35 -22.99 -1.59
C GLN A 146 9.87 -22.86 -1.62
N ILE A 147 10.46 -22.11 -0.67
CA ILE A 147 11.93 -21.94 -0.55
C ILE A 147 12.61 -23.31 -0.45
N LYS A 148 12.16 -24.18 0.46
CA LYS A 148 12.73 -25.53 0.65
C LYS A 148 12.65 -26.38 -0.61
N LYS A 149 11.53 -26.32 -1.34
CA LYS A 149 11.34 -27.05 -2.60
C LYS A 149 12.32 -26.57 -3.68
N GLU A 150 12.48 -25.26 -3.84
CA GLU A 150 13.39 -24.67 -4.83
C GLU A 150 14.86 -24.94 -4.48
N ALA A 151 15.23 -24.84 -3.19
CA ALA A 151 16.55 -25.17 -2.67
C ALA A 151 16.96 -26.63 -2.97
N ALA A 152 16.01 -27.56 -2.92
CA ALA A 152 16.26 -28.98 -3.19
C ALA A 152 16.37 -29.32 -4.69
N THR A 153 15.87 -28.47 -5.59
CA THR A 153 15.63 -28.88 -6.99
C THR A 153 16.20 -27.98 -8.06
N LYS A 154 16.44 -26.69 -7.80
CA LYS A 154 16.74 -25.72 -8.87
C LYS A 154 17.95 -24.84 -8.65
N ASP A 155 18.33 -24.57 -7.40
CA ASP A 155 19.39 -23.61 -7.11
C ASP A 155 20.38 -24.18 -6.06
N PRO A 156 21.57 -24.65 -6.49
CA PRO A 156 22.58 -25.18 -5.58
C PRO A 156 23.09 -24.17 -4.55
N LEU A 157 23.11 -22.87 -4.88
CA LEU A 157 23.56 -21.83 -3.96
C LEU A 157 22.49 -21.59 -2.88
N LEU A 158 21.21 -21.56 -3.27
CA LEU A 158 20.10 -21.55 -2.32
C LEU A 158 20.09 -22.81 -1.45
N GLY A 159 20.35 -23.98 -2.04
CA GLY A 159 20.50 -25.25 -1.31
C GLY A 159 21.59 -25.18 -0.25
N ALA A 160 22.76 -24.65 -0.61
CA ALA A 160 23.86 -24.45 0.33
C ALA A 160 23.51 -23.46 1.44
N ALA A 161 22.86 -22.34 1.11
CA ALA A 161 22.40 -21.35 2.09
C ALA A 161 21.39 -21.96 3.08
N VAL A 162 20.42 -22.74 2.61
CA VAL A 162 19.45 -23.43 3.48
C VAL A 162 20.13 -24.51 4.34
N MET A 163 21.13 -25.24 3.84
CA MET A 163 21.87 -26.20 4.66
C MET A 163 22.73 -25.50 5.74
N ALA A 164 23.34 -24.35 5.41
CA ALA A 164 24.11 -23.56 6.36
C ALA A 164 23.25 -23.08 7.55
N SER A 165 21.93 -22.90 7.36
CA SER A 165 21.05 -22.53 8.47
C SER A 165 20.93 -23.62 9.55
N MET A 166 21.31 -24.87 9.27
CA MET A 166 21.24 -25.97 10.24
C MET A 166 22.30 -25.91 11.35
N ILE A 167 23.39 -25.17 11.12
CA ILE A 167 24.48 -25.01 12.11
C ILE A 167 24.33 -23.75 12.96
N ILE A 168 23.35 -22.88 12.62
CA ILE A 168 23.04 -21.66 13.36
C ILE A 168 22.33 -22.03 14.67
N LYS A 169 22.78 -21.42 15.78
CA LYS A 169 22.34 -21.81 17.13
C LYS A 169 21.33 -20.85 17.74
N THR A 170 21.26 -19.63 17.24
CA THR A 170 20.37 -18.59 17.79
C THR A 170 19.27 -18.23 16.80
N LYS A 171 18.12 -17.81 17.33
CA LYS A 171 16.98 -17.39 16.51
C LYS A 171 17.32 -16.13 15.69
N GLU A 172 18.02 -15.19 16.30
CA GLU A 172 18.41 -13.91 15.69
C GLU A 172 19.36 -14.11 14.50
N GLU A 173 20.42 -14.92 14.65
CA GLU A 173 21.31 -15.26 13.54
C GLU A 173 20.58 -16.03 12.43
N ALA A 174 19.57 -16.83 12.76
CA ALA A 174 18.79 -17.58 11.78
C ALA A 174 17.83 -16.68 11.00
N GLU A 175 17.19 -15.71 11.67
CA GLU A 175 16.39 -14.67 11.04
C GLU A 175 17.25 -13.80 10.13
N LYS A 176 18.41 -13.36 10.63
CA LYS A 176 19.42 -12.65 9.86
C LYS A 176 19.74 -13.42 8.59
N HIS A 177 20.34 -14.61 8.72
CA HIS A 177 20.72 -15.47 7.58
C HIS A 177 19.58 -15.74 6.58
N PHE A 178 18.34 -15.84 7.07
CA PHE A 178 17.15 -16.00 6.23
C PHE A 178 16.90 -14.79 5.33
N PHE A 179 16.81 -13.59 5.90
CA PHE A 179 16.53 -12.37 5.12
C PHE A 179 17.66 -12.00 4.16
N ASP A 180 18.83 -12.52 4.47
CA ASP A 180 20.09 -12.04 3.98
C ASP A 180 20.64 -12.86 2.82
N PHE A 181 20.63 -14.18 3.01
CA PHE A 181 21.14 -15.11 2.03
C PHE A 181 20.02 -15.91 1.40
N ILE A 182 19.09 -16.45 2.20
CA ILE A 182 18.08 -17.37 1.69
C ILE A 182 17.02 -16.64 0.86
N LEU A 183 16.42 -15.59 1.41
CA LEU A 183 15.29 -14.89 0.79
C LEU A 183 15.68 -14.19 -0.53
N PRO A 184 16.83 -13.51 -0.65
CA PRO A 184 17.23 -12.90 -1.93
C PRO A 184 17.51 -13.94 -3.00
N LEU A 185 18.17 -15.04 -2.66
CA LEU A 185 18.41 -16.17 -3.59
C LEU A 185 17.10 -16.83 -4.02
N ALA A 186 16.15 -17.00 -3.09
CA ALA A 186 14.85 -17.59 -3.39
C ALA A 186 13.92 -16.66 -4.17
N SER A 187 14.04 -15.34 -4.00
CA SER A 187 13.08 -14.34 -4.49
C SER A 187 12.71 -14.47 -5.97
N LYS A 188 13.68 -14.79 -6.84
CA LYS A 188 13.50 -15.04 -8.29
C LYS A 188 12.64 -16.27 -8.63
N HIS A 189 12.42 -17.15 -7.66
CA HIS A 189 11.69 -18.41 -7.81
C HIS A 189 10.37 -18.43 -7.05
N LEU A 190 10.16 -17.49 -6.12
CA LEU A 190 8.96 -17.45 -5.30
C LEU A 190 7.74 -17.01 -6.11
N LYS A 191 6.64 -17.75 -5.92
CA LYS A 191 5.33 -17.35 -6.41
C LYS A 191 4.53 -16.72 -5.27
N PRO A 192 3.94 -15.53 -5.49
CA PRO A 192 3.08 -14.93 -4.49
C PRO A 192 1.90 -15.83 -4.13
N VAL A 193 1.53 -15.83 -2.85
CA VAL A 193 0.26 -16.37 -2.38
C VAL A 193 -0.85 -15.38 -2.73
N THR A 194 -1.93 -15.87 -3.30
CA THR A 194 -3.05 -15.02 -3.72
C THR A 194 -4.20 -15.08 -2.72
N VAL A 195 -4.71 -13.93 -2.31
CA VAL A 195 -5.93 -13.76 -1.50
C VAL A 195 -7.01 -13.19 -2.42
N CYS A 196 -8.11 -13.92 -2.58
CA CYS A 196 -9.17 -13.56 -3.52
C CYS A 196 -10.49 -13.27 -2.78
N ASP A 197 -11.16 -12.17 -3.12
CA ASP A 197 -12.50 -11.84 -2.62
C ASP A 197 -13.46 -11.51 -3.79
N PRO A 198 -14.42 -12.41 -4.13
CA PRO A 198 -15.29 -12.24 -5.28
C PRO A 198 -16.42 -11.22 -5.08
N THR A 199 -16.53 -10.62 -3.89
CA THR A 199 -17.51 -9.57 -3.57
C THR A 199 -16.84 -8.59 -2.61
N CYS A 200 -15.77 -7.96 -3.09
CA CYS A 200 -14.78 -7.35 -2.21
C CYS A 200 -15.25 -6.07 -1.51
N GLY A 201 -16.33 -5.43 -1.97
CA GLY A 201 -16.79 -4.16 -1.44
C GLY A 201 -15.66 -3.12 -1.49
N SER A 202 -15.43 -2.42 -0.39
CA SER A 202 -14.29 -1.51 -0.18
C SER A 202 -12.93 -2.19 -0.10
N GLY A 203 -12.86 -3.53 -0.07
CA GLY A 203 -11.62 -4.28 0.15
C GLY A 203 -11.26 -4.47 1.63
N VAL A 204 -12.23 -4.35 2.56
CA VAL A 204 -12.00 -4.55 4.01
C VAL A 204 -11.33 -5.90 4.32
N MET A 205 -11.65 -6.96 3.57
CA MET A 205 -11.02 -8.27 3.73
C MET A 205 -9.52 -8.23 3.39
N PHE A 206 -9.10 -7.41 2.42
CA PHE A 206 -7.68 -7.25 2.07
C PHE A 206 -6.92 -6.52 3.17
N ILE A 207 -7.51 -5.47 3.74
CA ILE A 207 -6.92 -4.71 4.86
C ILE A 207 -6.81 -5.62 6.09
N ALA A 208 -7.86 -6.36 6.40
CA ALA A 208 -7.88 -7.31 7.52
C ALA A 208 -6.83 -8.42 7.35
N ALA A 209 -6.72 -8.98 6.14
CA ALA A 209 -5.70 -9.95 5.80
C ALA A 209 -4.29 -9.37 5.95
N ALA A 210 -4.02 -8.17 5.40
CA ALA A 210 -2.74 -7.50 5.55
C ALA A 210 -2.38 -7.26 7.03
N SER A 211 -3.35 -6.94 7.89
CA SER A 211 -3.13 -6.76 9.33
C SER A 211 -2.68 -8.04 10.08
N CYS A 212 -2.80 -9.21 9.44
CA CYS A 212 -2.46 -10.51 10.03
C CYS A 212 -1.23 -11.16 9.38
N VAL A 213 -0.73 -10.62 8.27
CA VAL A 213 0.39 -11.17 7.50
C VAL A 213 1.69 -10.50 7.93
N PRO A 214 2.82 -11.24 8.02
CA PRO A 214 4.13 -10.63 8.27
C PRO A 214 4.44 -9.53 7.26
N ASN A 215 4.83 -8.35 7.76
CA ASN A 215 5.02 -7.15 6.93
C ASN A 215 6.02 -7.36 5.78
N TRP A 216 7.09 -8.12 6.00
CA TRP A 216 8.08 -8.43 4.96
C TRP A 216 7.47 -9.15 3.75
N MET A 217 6.45 -10.00 3.95
CA MET A 217 5.76 -10.68 2.86
C MET A 217 4.90 -9.71 2.03
N LEU A 218 4.25 -8.75 2.70
CA LEU A 218 3.44 -7.72 2.05
C LEU A 218 4.32 -6.77 1.24
N GLN A 219 5.40 -6.27 1.85
CA GLN A 219 6.35 -5.38 1.21
C GLN A 219 6.92 -6.03 -0.05
N LEU A 220 7.42 -7.26 0.03
CA LEU A 220 7.98 -7.99 -1.11
C LEU A 220 6.95 -8.44 -2.16
N GLY A 221 5.65 -8.17 -1.96
CA GLY A 221 4.59 -8.59 -2.86
C GLY A 221 4.44 -10.11 -2.95
N LEU A 222 4.86 -10.83 -1.91
CA LEU A 222 4.71 -12.29 -1.76
C LEU A 222 3.28 -12.69 -1.35
N VAL A 223 2.46 -11.71 -0.97
CA VAL A 223 1.00 -11.84 -0.87
C VAL A 223 0.36 -10.84 -1.82
N GLN A 224 -0.56 -11.33 -2.64
CA GLN A 224 -1.28 -10.52 -3.64
C GLN A 224 -2.78 -10.67 -3.48
N PHE A 225 -3.47 -9.53 -3.44
CA PHE A 225 -4.90 -9.39 -3.20
C PHE A 225 -5.62 -9.11 -4.52
N TYR A 226 -6.66 -9.91 -4.79
CA TYR A 226 -7.47 -9.81 -5.99
C TYR A 226 -8.94 -9.77 -5.60
N GLY A 227 -9.68 -8.82 -6.17
CA GLY A 227 -11.09 -8.64 -5.88
C GLY A 227 -11.93 -8.43 -7.12
N MET A 228 -13.20 -8.77 -7.00
CA MET A 228 -14.24 -8.32 -7.93
C MET A 228 -15.45 -7.85 -7.14
N ASP A 229 -16.17 -6.89 -7.71
CA ASP A 229 -17.43 -6.40 -7.18
C ASP A 229 -18.31 -5.95 -8.34
N ILE A 230 -19.62 -5.98 -8.15
CA ILE A 230 -20.58 -5.51 -9.16
C ILE A 230 -20.66 -3.98 -9.20
N ASP A 231 -20.38 -3.30 -8.08
CA ASP A 231 -20.37 -1.84 -8.02
C ASP A 231 -18.96 -1.31 -8.31
N MET A 232 -18.83 -0.55 -9.40
CA MET A 232 -17.55 0.08 -9.72
C MET A 232 -17.02 1.03 -8.65
N THR A 233 -17.89 1.62 -7.83
CA THR A 233 -17.48 2.43 -6.67
C THR A 233 -16.74 1.56 -5.65
N CYS A 234 -17.24 0.34 -5.40
CA CYS A 234 -16.57 -0.64 -4.54
C CYS A 234 -15.23 -1.08 -5.13
N VAL A 235 -15.19 -1.42 -6.43
CA VAL A 235 -13.93 -1.76 -7.11
C VAL A 235 -12.89 -0.62 -7.00
N LYS A 236 -13.31 0.63 -7.17
CA LYS A 236 -12.43 1.80 -6.99
C LYS A 236 -11.94 1.95 -5.55
N MET A 237 -12.82 1.78 -4.56
CA MET A 237 -12.44 1.81 -3.14
C MET A 237 -11.43 0.70 -2.80
N ALA A 238 -11.70 -0.54 -3.20
CA ALA A 238 -10.78 -1.67 -3.01
C ALA A 238 -9.43 -1.42 -3.68
N LYS A 239 -9.43 -0.89 -4.91
CA LYS A 239 -8.20 -0.52 -5.63
C LYS A 239 -7.41 0.55 -4.89
N LEU A 240 -8.08 1.61 -4.40
CA LEU A 240 -7.43 2.68 -3.65
C LEU A 240 -6.87 2.17 -2.32
N ASN A 241 -7.65 1.38 -1.57
CA ASN A 241 -7.20 0.71 -0.34
C ASN A 241 -5.95 -0.15 -0.58
N VAL A 242 -5.91 -0.96 -1.64
CA VAL A 242 -4.71 -1.73 -2.01
C VAL A 242 -3.49 -0.82 -2.23
N MET A 243 -3.66 0.35 -2.87
CA MET A 243 -2.55 1.27 -3.13
C MET A 243 -2.08 2.02 -1.88
N ILE A 244 -2.99 2.60 -1.09
CA ILE A 244 -2.61 3.41 0.09
C ILE A 244 -2.01 2.56 1.22
N TYR A 245 -2.39 1.27 1.32
CA TYR A 245 -1.77 0.32 2.23
C TYR A 245 -0.50 -0.34 1.65
N GLY A 246 -0.05 0.07 0.46
CA GLY A 246 1.19 -0.44 -0.15
C GLY A 246 1.13 -1.91 -0.61
N LEU A 247 -0.07 -2.50 -0.69
CA LEU A 247 -0.30 -3.91 -1.00
C LEU A 247 0.01 -4.22 -2.49
N ASN A 248 0.09 -5.51 -2.84
CA ASN A 248 0.44 -5.99 -4.19
C ASN A 248 1.78 -5.43 -4.72
N GLY A 249 2.73 -5.19 -3.81
CA GLY A 249 4.04 -4.62 -4.14
C GLY A 249 4.00 -3.15 -4.57
N PHE A 250 2.88 -2.44 -4.36
CA PHE A 250 2.79 -1.00 -4.65
C PHE A 250 3.78 -0.19 -3.80
N GLY A 251 3.93 -0.52 -2.51
CA GLY A 251 4.89 0.15 -1.63
C GLY A 251 6.33 0.07 -2.12
N ILE A 252 6.77 -1.11 -2.59
CA ILE A 252 8.12 -1.26 -3.17
C ILE A 252 8.30 -0.47 -4.46
N LYS A 253 7.28 -0.41 -5.33
CA LYS A 253 7.35 0.40 -6.56
C LYS A 253 7.59 1.88 -6.25
N CYS A 254 7.00 2.39 -5.17
CA CYS A 254 7.24 3.74 -4.69
C CYS A 254 8.64 3.89 -4.05
N ALA A 255 9.01 2.99 -3.14
CA ALA A 255 10.29 3.05 -2.43
C ALA A 255 11.52 3.00 -3.37
N LEU A 256 11.45 2.18 -4.43
CA LEU A 256 12.52 2.10 -5.44
C LEU A 256 12.73 3.40 -6.23
N SER A 257 11.83 4.38 -6.09
CA SER A 257 11.83 5.61 -6.89
C SER A 257 12.17 6.90 -6.13
N LEU A 258 12.29 6.91 -4.79
CA LEU A 258 12.47 8.13 -3.95
C LEU A 258 13.75 8.96 -4.25
N SER A 259 13.79 10.25 -3.88
CA SER A 259 15.02 11.10 -3.93
C SER A 259 15.74 11.21 -2.57
N GLU A 260 17.03 11.59 -2.56
CA GLU A 260 17.84 11.76 -1.33
C GLU A 260 17.22 12.71 -0.28
N LYS A 261 16.49 13.75 -0.71
CA LYS A 261 15.81 14.69 0.20
C LYS A 261 14.53 14.13 0.81
N GLU A 262 13.77 13.35 0.06
CA GLU A 262 12.54 12.70 0.53
C GLU A 262 12.90 11.52 1.45
N LEU A 263 13.97 10.81 1.11
CA LEU A 263 14.65 9.89 2.01
C LEU A 263 14.97 10.52 3.36
N ALA A 264 15.50 11.73 3.39
CA ALA A 264 15.80 12.48 4.61
C ALA A 264 14.55 12.91 5.41
N THR A 265 13.34 12.70 4.88
CA THR A 265 12.07 12.93 5.61
C THR A 265 11.44 11.67 6.18
N LEU A 266 11.95 10.48 5.82
CA LEU A 266 11.51 9.22 6.41
C LEU A 266 11.94 9.13 7.88
N PRO A 267 11.36 8.25 8.72
CA PRO A 267 11.90 8.00 10.05
C PRO A 267 13.40 7.61 9.95
N GLN A 268 14.21 8.05 10.91
CA GLN A 268 15.68 8.08 10.80
C GLN A 268 16.30 6.72 10.41
N ALA A 269 15.69 5.62 10.88
CA ALA A 269 16.02 4.25 10.54
C ALA A 269 16.03 3.95 9.02
N HIS A 270 15.09 4.53 8.28
CA HIS A 270 14.89 4.28 6.85
C HIS A 270 15.70 5.19 5.95
N GLN A 271 16.21 6.32 6.46
CA GLN A 271 16.90 7.32 5.63
C GLN A 271 18.27 6.82 5.14
N HIS A 272 19.06 6.22 6.04
CA HIS A 272 20.44 5.82 5.74
C HIS A 272 20.48 4.58 4.85
N ALA A 273 19.70 3.57 5.23
CA ALA A 273 19.56 2.29 4.55
C ALA A 273 19.11 2.46 3.10
N TYR A 274 18.05 3.25 2.87
CA TYR A 274 17.57 3.47 1.51
C TYR A 274 18.48 4.41 0.69
N ALA A 275 19.24 5.33 1.31
CA ALA A 275 20.18 6.20 0.59
C ALA A 275 21.35 5.38 0.01
N LYS A 276 21.84 4.41 0.78
CA LYS A 276 22.91 3.49 0.39
C LYS A 276 22.47 2.53 -0.72
N ALA A 277 21.28 1.94 -0.60
CA ALA A 277 20.66 1.13 -1.65
C ALA A 277 20.53 1.89 -2.99
N GLN A 278 20.26 3.20 -2.92
CA GLN A 278 20.17 4.04 -4.11
C GLN A 278 21.52 4.33 -4.75
N ALA A 279 22.56 4.57 -3.95
CA ALA A 279 23.92 4.76 -4.43
C ALA A 279 24.45 3.50 -5.14
N ASP A 280 24.21 2.32 -4.55
CA ASP A 280 24.62 1.03 -5.12
C ASP A 280 23.92 0.76 -6.46
N TYR A 281 22.60 0.98 -6.51
CA TYR A 281 21.83 0.86 -7.74
C TYR A 281 22.31 1.80 -8.85
N GLN A 282 22.66 3.06 -8.51
CA GLN A 282 23.20 4.03 -9.47
C GLN A 282 24.61 3.66 -9.96
N ALA A 283 25.39 2.97 -9.14
CA ALA A 283 26.70 2.45 -9.50
C ALA A 283 26.66 1.11 -10.28
N GLY A 284 25.46 0.58 -10.57
CA GLY A 284 25.28 -0.73 -11.21
C GLY A 284 25.62 -1.91 -10.28
N ILE A 285 25.74 -1.65 -8.98
CA ILE A 285 25.97 -2.63 -7.95
C ILE A 285 24.60 -3.21 -7.55
N PRO A 286 24.44 -4.55 -7.50
CA PRO A 286 23.22 -5.17 -7.02
C PRO A 286 22.90 -4.70 -5.60
N ILE A 287 21.68 -4.23 -5.39
CA ILE A 287 21.24 -3.73 -4.07
C ILE A 287 21.32 -4.85 -3.04
N ASP A 288 22.13 -4.64 -2.01
CA ASP A 288 22.25 -5.51 -0.85
C ASP A 288 21.12 -5.20 0.14
N ARG A 289 20.09 -6.05 0.13
CA ARG A 289 18.84 -5.82 0.87
C ARG A 289 18.96 -6.17 2.36
N GLU A 290 19.94 -6.98 2.71
CA GLU A 290 20.32 -7.41 4.06
C GLU A 290 20.83 -6.25 4.89
N GLN A 291 21.83 -5.56 4.34
CA GLN A 291 22.44 -4.41 5.00
C GLN A 291 21.46 -3.26 5.20
N VAL A 292 20.52 -3.08 4.26
CA VAL A 292 19.46 -2.06 4.33
C VAL A 292 18.51 -2.36 5.49
N MET A 293 18.09 -3.61 5.65
CA MET A 293 17.17 -3.99 6.72
C MET A 293 17.86 -4.03 8.09
N GLU A 294 19.14 -4.40 8.14
CA GLU A 294 19.93 -4.41 9.37
C GLU A 294 20.19 -3.00 9.92
N GLU A 295 20.45 -2.02 9.04
CA GLU A 295 20.58 -0.61 9.41
C GLU A 295 19.25 -0.01 9.91
N ILE A 296 18.10 -0.42 9.34
CA ILE A 296 16.77 -0.01 9.81
C ILE A 296 16.52 -0.56 11.22
N ASN A 297 16.73 -1.86 11.42
CA ASN A 297 16.42 -2.54 12.68
C ASN A 297 17.32 -2.08 13.84
N ASN A 298 18.61 -1.83 13.59
CA ASN A 298 19.53 -1.35 14.63
C ASN A 298 19.15 0.04 15.15
N PHE A 299 18.56 0.89 14.29
CA PHE A 299 18.18 2.25 14.68
C PHE A 299 16.88 2.29 15.50
N GLU A 300 15.91 1.43 15.19
CA GLU A 300 14.68 1.28 15.97
C GLU A 300 14.96 0.72 17.38
N GLN A 301 15.95 -0.17 17.52
CA GLN A 301 16.40 -0.69 18.83
C GLN A 301 17.10 0.38 19.69
N LEU A 302 17.77 1.37 19.09
CA LEU A 302 18.46 2.46 19.80
C LEU A 302 17.52 3.54 20.37
N GLN A 303 16.27 3.65 19.89
CA GLN A 303 15.27 4.58 20.43
C GLN A 303 14.41 3.98 21.56
N MET A 304 14.57 2.70 21.85
CA MET A 304 13.93 2.01 22.98
C MET A 304 14.76 2.05 24.28
N PHE A 305 15.89 2.77 24.27
CA PHE A 305 16.76 3.09 25.42
C PHE A 305 16.95 4.60 25.56
#